data_AF-A0A7V9F972-F1
#
_entry.id   AF-A0A7V9F972-F1
#
_cell.length_a   1.000
_cell.length_b   1.000
_cell.length_c   1.000
_cell.angle_alpha   90.00
_cell.angle_beta   90.00
_cell.angle_gamma   90.00
#
_symmetry.space_group_name_H-M   'P 1'
#
loop_
_entity.id
_entity.type
_entity.pdbx_description
1 polymer ?
#
loop_
_entity_poly.entity_id
_entity_poly.type
_entity_poly.pdbx_seq_one_letter_code
_entity_poly.pdbx_strand_id
1 'polypeptide(L)'
;DWQSTDYYVATIQQWQRDISGDVIGYLRDYDAVHTVHVEGVEFVRVYDLSDIPAPDWLTGSTSCHWRYQPNLQLENIVIEDEQATFWFQTLTAVALPDEVIVDARLAPKGDDTGDLEDEVRSGTFTPRQGRGWFTAVTIDLDLPEGTTLDQYALELTLSNATTGDVMQAVPPENGQQQEGERVTAPCGADAPG
;
A
#
# COMPACT_ATOMS: atom_id res chain seq x y z
N ASP A 1 -10.19 4.11 9.68
CA ASP A 1 -8.99 3.90 8.86
C ASP A 1 -9.28 4.41 7.45
N TRP A 2 -8.39 5.19 6.85
CA TRP A 2 -8.57 5.70 5.48
C TRP A 2 -8.73 4.54 4.49
N GLN A 3 -8.05 3.44 4.76
CA GLN A 3 -7.98 2.23 3.93
C GLN A 3 -9.32 1.48 3.85
N SER A 4 -10.26 1.78 4.75
CA SER A 4 -11.57 1.13 4.84
C SER A 4 -12.76 2.10 4.76
N THR A 5 -12.53 3.36 4.38
CA THR A 5 -13.55 4.42 4.44
C THR A 5 -13.86 4.94 3.03
N ASP A 6 -15.14 4.88 2.64
CA ASP A 6 -15.56 5.37 1.32
C ASP A 6 -15.72 6.90 1.30
N TYR A 7 -16.21 7.48 2.39
CA TYR A 7 -16.54 8.90 2.47
C TYR A 7 -15.99 9.55 3.73
N TYR A 8 -15.46 10.77 3.59
CA TYR A 8 -15.15 11.64 4.71
C TYR A 8 -16.19 12.76 4.82
N VAL A 9 -16.84 12.85 5.99
CA VAL A 9 -17.82 13.90 6.28
C VAL A 9 -17.17 14.95 7.16
N ALA A 10 -16.84 16.10 6.57
CA ALA A 10 -16.34 17.27 7.28
C ALA A 10 -17.52 18.16 7.70
N THR A 11 -17.52 18.63 8.94
CA THR A 11 -18.49 19.58 9.48
C THR A 11 -17.85 20.94 9.69
N ILE A 12 -18.68 21.99 9.75
CA ILE A 12 -18.23 23.39 9.88
C ILE A 12 -17.28 23.62 11.04
N GLN A 13 -17.49 22.91 12.14
CA GLN A 13 -16.61 23.02 13.31
C GLN A 13 -15.19 22.53 12.99
N GLN A 14 -15.04 21.51 12.15
CA GLN A 14 -13.73 20.94 11.80
C GLN A 14 -12.86 21.94 11.03
N TRP A 15 -13.40 22.64 10.04
CA TRP A 15 -12.60 23.62 9.29
C TRP A 15 -12.56 25.03 9.88
N GLN A 16 -13.50 25.39 10.76
CA GLN A 16 -13.44 26.67 11.48
C GLN A 16 -12.51 26.63 12.69
N ARG A 17 -12.41 25.48 13.37
CA ARG A 17 -11.63 25.33 14.61
C ARG A 17 -10.36 24.52 14.44
N ASP A 18 -10.12 23.98 13.25
CA ASP A 18 -8.96 23.16 12.93
C ASP A 18 -8.78 21.95 13.87
N ILE A 19 -9.91 21.34 14.26
CA ILE A 19 -9.94 20.23 15.24
C ILE A 19 -9.65 18.86 14.61
N SER A 20 -9.48 18.81 13.30
CA SER A 20 -9.19 17.60 12.52
C SER A 20 -7.71 17.36 12.27
N GLY A 21 -6.84 18.26 12.76
CA GLY A 21 -5.45 18.33 12.32
C GLY A 21 -5.36 18.51 10.80
N ASP A 22 -4.36 17.89 10.20
CA ASP A 22 -4.01 18.09 8.78
C ASP A 22 -5.04 17.55 7.78
N VAL A 23 -6.01 16.73 8.21
CA VAL A 23 -6.99 16.08 7.32
C VAL A 23 -7.84 17.09 6.55
N ILE A 24 -8.32 18.15 7.20
CA ILE A 24 -9.12 19.18 6.50
C ILE A 24 -8.25 20.05 5.62
N GLY A 25 -7.01 20.33 6.03
CA GLY A 25 -6.04 21.03 5.19
C GLY A 25 -5.83 20.28 3.88
N TYR A 26 -5.61 18.97 3.97
CA TYR A 26 -5.48 18.06 2.84
C TYR A 26 -6.71 18.03 1.93
N LEU A 27 -7.89 17.81 2.51
CA LEU A 27 -9.14 17.67 1.75
C LEU A 27 -9.58 18.96 1.05
N ARG A 28 -8.99 20.13 1.38
CA ARG A 28 -9.31 21.39 0.70
C ARG A 28 -8.79 21.46 -0.73
N ASP A 29 -7.81 20.63 -1.08
CA ASP A 29 -7.27 20.56 -2.43
C ASP A 29 -8.14 19.71 -3.37
N TYR A 30 -9.21 19.13 -2.83
CA TYR A 30 -10.16 18.27 -3.55
C TYR A 30 -11.57 18.84 -3.49
N ASP A 31 -12.34 18.57 -4.54
CA ASP A 31 -13.74 18.97 -4.60
C ASP A 31 -14.61 18.06 -3.71
N ALA A 32 -15.50 18.68 -2.94
CA ALA A 32 -16.51 17.93 -2.19
C ALA A 32 -17.58 17.41 -3.17
N VAL A 33 -17.92 16.13 -3.08
CA VAL A 33 -18.99 15.51 -3.87
C VAL A 33 -20.38 15.95 -3.40
N HIS A 34 -20.49 16.42 -2.15
CA HIS A 34 -21.71 17.01 -1.62
C HIS A 34 -21.41 18.12 -0.61
N THR A 35 -22.22 19.18 -0.64
CA THR A 35 -22.17 20.27 0.33
C THR A 35 -23.55 20.57 0.89
N VAL A 36 -23.68 20.55 2.21
CA VAL A 36 -24.94 20.88 2.89
C VAL A 36 -24.88 22.34 3.33
N HIS A 37 -25.89 23.10 2.94
CA HIS A 37 -26.05 24.50 3.31
C HIS A 37 -27.24 24.70 4.25
N VAL A 38 -27.07 25.54 5.27
CA VAL A 38 -28.15 25.99 6.16
C VAL A 38 -28.11 27.52 6.14
N GLU A 39 -29.23 28.14 5.75
CA GLU A 39 -29.35 29.60 5.62
C GLU A 39 -28.26 30.25 4.74
N GLY A 40 -27.84 29.54 3.68
CA GLY A 40 -26.80 30.00 2.75
C GLY A 40 -25.37 29.83 3.27
N VAL A 41 -25.17 29.32 4.48
CA VAL A 41 -23.86 28.98 5.04
C VAL A 41 -23.59 27.51 4.82
N GLU A 42 -22.39 27.16 4.37
CA GLU A 42 -21.96 25.78 4.22
C GLU A 42 -21.68 25.16 5.60
N PHE A 43 -22.32 24.02 5.89
CA PHE A 43 -22.22 23.33 7.19
C PHE A 43 -21.52 21.98 7.13
N VAL A 44 -21.62 21.29 5.99
CA VAL A 44 -21.05 19.96 5.80
C VAL A 44 -20.45 19.88 4.40
N ARG A 45 -19.27 19.26 4.29
CA ARG A 45 -18.68 18.80 3.04
C ARG A 45 -18.53 17.29 3.12
N VAL A 46 -18.96 16.59 2.08
CA VAL A 46 -18.72 15.16 1.91
C VAL A 46 -17.70 14.99 0.80
N TYR A 47 -16.64 14.26 1.11
CA TYR A 47 -15.57 13.91 0.20
C TYR A 47 -15.67 12.43 -0.12
N ASP A 48 -15.60 12.08 -1.39
CA ASP A 48 -15.48 10.70 -1.84
C ASP A 48 -13.99 10.33 -1.83
N LEU A 49 -13.60 9.45 -0.92
CA LEU A 49 -12.20 9.06 -0.76
C LEU A 49 -11.72 8.12 -1.86
N SER A 50 -12.61 7.59 -2.71
CA SER A 50 -12.22 6.74 -3.83
C SER A 50 -11.41 7.48 -4.92
N ASP A 51 -11.55 8.80 -4.98
CA ASP A 51 -10.87 9.67 -5.94
C ASP A 51 -9.78 10.54 -5.32
N ILE A 52 -9.63 10.47 -3.99
CA ILE A 52 -8.64 11.22 -3.23
C ILE A 52 -7.57 10.24 -2.77
N PRO A 53 -6.29 10.43 -3.15
CA PRO A 53 -5.25 9.55 -2.67
C PRO A 53 -5.16 9.58 -1.14
N ALA A 54 -4.63 8.53 -0.51
CA ALA A 54 -4.30 8.66 0.90
C ALA A 54 -3.18 9.69 1.10
N PRO A 55 -3.24 10.50 2.15
CA PRO A 55 -2.13 11.36 2.50
C PRO A 55 -0.98 10.56 3.12
N ASP A 56 0.26 11.00 2.88
CA ASP A 56 1.49 10.30 3.29
C ASP A 56 1.60 10.04 4.80
N TRP A 57 0.89 10.81 5.65
CA TRP A 57 0.89 10.59 7.11
C TRP A 57 -0.12 9.52 7.57
N LEU A 58 -1.00 9.07 6.68
CA LEU A 58 -1.94 7.97 6.93
C LEU A 58 -1.48 6.67 6.27
N THR A 59 -0.60 6.75 5.26
CA THR A 59 0.12 5.60 4.73
C THR A 59 1.36 5.34 5.60
N GLY A 60 2.01 4.18 5.44
CA GLY A 60 3.09 3.76 6.33
C GLY A 60 4.35 4.61 6.23
N SER A 61 5.51 3.99 6.43
CA SER A 61 6.76 4.67 6.14
C SER A 61 6.87 4.94 4.63
N THR A 62 7.24 6.16 4.23
CA THR A 62 7.47 6.53 2.81
C THR A 62 8.50 5.65 2.11
N SER A 63 9.33 4.95 2.87
CA SER A 63 10.26 3.94 2.36
C SER A 63 9.58 2.73 1.72
N CYS A 64 8.30 2.48 2.00
CA CYS A 64 7.51 1.42 1.39
C CYS A 64 6.75 1.84 0.13
N HIS A 65 6.77 3.13 -0.26
CA HIS A 65 6.03 3.68 -1.41
C HIS A 65 6.62 3.26 -2.78
N TRP A 66 6.75 1.96 -3.00
CA TRP A 66 7.17 1.39 -4.27
C TRP A 66 6.02 1.43 -5.26
N ARG A 67 6.29 1.96 -6.45
CA ARG A 67 5.29 2.05 -7.52
C ARG A 67 5.45 0.90 -8.48
N TYR A 68 4.44 0.06 -8.59
CA TYR A 68 4.36 -0.99 -9.59
C TYR A 68 3.65 -0.46 -10.82
N GLN A 69 4.33 -0.56 -11.97
CA GLN A 69 3.74 -0.12 -13.22
C GLN A 69 2.54 -1.01 -13.59
N PRO A 70 1.44 -0.40 -14.11
CA PRO A 70 1.33 1.01 -14.44
C PRO A 70 0.88 1.93 -13.30
N ASN A 71 0.13 1.45 -12.29
CA ASN A 71 -0.65 2.34 -11.41
C ASN A 71 -0.90 1.82 -9.98
N LEU A 72 -0.07 0.91 -9.47
CA LEU A 72 -0.18 0.44 -8.08
C LEU A 72 0.96 1.02 -7.25
N GLN A 73 0.68 1.34 -5.98
CA GLN A 73 1.69 1.73 -5.01
C GLN A 73 1.58 0.82 -3.81
N LEU A 74 2.69 0.23 -3.37
CA LEU A 74 2.77 -0.43 -2.08
C LEU A 74 2.78 0.65 -1.00
N GLU A 75 1.92 0.52 -0.01
CA GLU A 75 1.76 1.53 1.06
C GLU A 75 2.29 1.02 2.39
N ASN A 76 2.14 -0.28 2.63
CA ASN A 76 2.54 -0.88 3.88
C ASN A 76 2.74 -2.39 3.75
N ILE A 77 3.64 -2.92 4.57
CA ILE A 77 3.81 -4.35 4.79
C ILE A 77 3.64 -4.57 6.29
N VAL A 78 2.65 -5.37 6.68
CA VAL A 78 2.43 -5.79 8.06
C VAL A 78 2.77 -7.26 8.16
N ILE A 79 3.62 -7.63 9.11
CA ILE A 79 3.98 -9.03 9.34
C ILE A 79 3.65 -9.39 10.79
N GLU A 80 2.70 -10.30 10.96
CA GLU A 80 2.19 -10.76 12.25
C GLU A 80 1.89 -12.25 12.16
N ASP A 81 2.29 -13.03 13.16
CA ASP A 81 1.97 -14.47 13.28
C ASP A 81 2.19 -15.29 11.99
N GLU A 82 3.37 -15.13 11.35
CA GLU A 82 3.74 -15.78 10.08
C GLU A 82 2.84 -15.44 8.88
N GLN A 83 2.08 -14.35 8.98
CA GLN A 83 1.31 -13.79 7.88
C GLN A 83 1.92 -12.47 7.45
N ALA A 84 2.08 -12.28 6.14
CA ALA A 84 2.45 -11.00 5.56
C ALA A 84 1.23 -10.39 4.85
N THR A 85 0.75 -9.24 5.34
CA THR A 85 -0.27 -8.43 4.68
C THR A 85 0.39 -7.28 3.93
N PHE A 86 0.17 -7.24 2.62
CA PHE A 86 0.64 -6.20 1.72
C PHE A 86 -0.52 -5.29 1.35
N TRP A 87 -0.38 -3.99 1.61
CA TRP A 87 -1.39 -2.99 1.31
C TRP A 87 -0.98 -2.21 0.06
N PHE A 88 -1.85 -2.21 -0.94
CA PHE A 88 -1.64 -1.49 -2.19
C PHE A 88 -2.69 -0.41 -2.38
N GLN A 89 -2.24 0.79 -2.77
CA GLN A 89 -3.10 1.85 -3.26
C GLN A 89 -3.10 1.86 -4.79
N THR A 90 -4.29 2.06 -5.37
CA THR A 90 -4.42 2.35 -6.80
C THR A 90 -4.21 3.84 -7.04
N LEU A 91 -3.27 4.20 -7.92
CA LEU A 91 -2.92 5.60 -8.21
C LEU A 91 -3.74 6.22 -9.34
N THR A 92 -4.33 5.42 -10.25
CA THR A 92 -5.17 5.90 -11.35
C THR A 92 -6.35 4.97 -11.64
N ALA A 93 -7.46 5.54 -12.13
CA ALA A 93 -8.69 4.80 -12.41
C ALA A 93 -8.69 4.03 -13.76
N VAL A 94 -7.64 4.17 -14.57
CA VAL A 94 -7.65 3.73 -15.97
C VAL A 94 -6.31 3.08 -16.31
N ALA A 95 -6.32 1.73 -16.26
CA ALA A 95 -5.26 0.76 -16.56
C ALA A 95 -4.75 0.02 -15.31
N LEU A 96 -5.54 -0.97 -14.86
CA LEU A 96 -5.13 -1.97 -13.89
C LEU A 96 -5.39 -3.36 -14.47
N PRO A 97 -4.62 -4.39 -14.10
CA PRO A 97 -5.00 -5.78 -14.36
C PRO A 97 -6.28 -6.14 -13.60
N ASP A 98 -7.02 -7.11 -14.15
CA ASP A 98 -8.21 -7.67 -13.50
C ASP A 98 -7.84 -8.47 -12.24
N GLU A 99 -6.64 -9.05 -12.21
CA GLU A 99 -6.08 -9.75 -11.07
C GLU A 99 -4.56 -9.61 -11.08
N VAL A 100 -4.00 -9.45 -9.89
CA VAL A 100 -2.57 -9.35 -9.63
C VAL A 100 -2.16 -10.50 -8.74
N ILE A 101 -1.10 -11.20 -9.16
CA ILE A 101 -0.42 -12.19 -8.33
C ILE A 101 0.67 -11.47 -7.56
N VAL A 102 0.75 -11.77 -6.28
CA VAL A 102 1.75 -11.27 -5.35
C VAL A 102 2.56 -12.45 -4.87
N ASP A 103 3.83 -12.50 -5.27
CA ASP A 103 4.78 -13.51 -4.85
C ASP A 103 5.65 -12.95 -3.72
N ALA A 104 5.52 -13.57 -2.55
CA ALA A 104 6.35 -13.38 -1.38
C ALA A 104 7.43 -14.46 -1.37
N ARG A 105 8.68 -14.07 -1.66
CA ARG A 105 9.84 -14.94 -1.60
C ARG A 105 10.54 -14.78 -0.26
N LEU A 106 10.73 -15.89 0.45
CA LEU A 106 11.56 -16.00 1.64
C LEU A 106 12.95 -16.45 1.19
N ALA A 107 13.88 -15.50 1.11
CA ALA A 107 15.27 -15.76 0.74
C ALA A 107 16.12 -15.88 2.02
N PRO A 108 16.83 -17.00 2.25
CA PRO A 108 17.67 -17.15 3.44
C PRO A 108 18.68 -16.02 3.61
N LYS A 109 18.85 -15.52 4.84
CA LYS A 109 19.71 -14.39 5.20
C LYS A 109 20.86 -14.83 6.10
N GLY A 110 22.05 -14.28 5.83
CA GLY A 110 23.25 -14.46 6.67
C GLY A 110 24.21 -15.54 6.15
N ASP A 111 25.30 -15.75 6.89
CA ASP A 111 26.35 -16.71 6.50
C ASP A 111 26.09 -18.15 6.98
N ASP A 112 25.16 -18.34 7.91
CA ASP A 112 24.77 -19.64 8.49
C ASP A 112 23.37 -20.04 8.02
N THR A 113 23.18 -20.07 6.70
CA THR A 113 21.91 -20.48 6.07
C THR A 113 21.75 -21.99 6.00
N GLY A 114 22.77 -22.78 6.38
CA GLY A 114 22.72 -24.23 6.52
C GLY A 114 21.85 -24.94 5.47
N ASP A 115 20.69 -25.42 5.92
CA ASP A 115 19.68 -26.16 5.14
C ASP A 115 18.45 -25.32 4.75
N LEU A 116 18.47 -24.00 4.94
CA LEU A 116 17.37 -23.12 4.55
C LEU A 116 17.32 -23.00 3.02
N GLU A 117 16.14 -23.25 2.45
CA GLU A 117 15.90 -23.11 1.01
C GLU A 117 15.12 -21.82 0.71
N ASP A 118 15.25 -21.35 -0.54
CA ASP A 118 14.37 -20.31 -1.05
C ASP A 118 12.94 -20.83 -1.13
N GLU A 119 12.00 -20.08 -0.58
CA GLU A 119 10.59 -20.41 -0.67
C GLU A 119 9.80 -19.29 -1.28
N VAL A 120 8.79 -19.64 -2.07
CA VAL A 120 7.85 -18.67 -2.65
C VAL A 120 6.45 -19.04 -2.21
N ARG A 121 5.73 -18.05 -1.72
CA ARG A 121 4.31 -18.11 -1.39
C ARG A 121 3.59 -17.05 -2.21
N SER A 122 2.39 -17.36 -2.67
CA SER A 122 1.66 -16.47 -3.57
C SER A 122 0.27 -16.18 -3.02
N GLY A 123 -0.16 -14.94 -3.17
CA GLY A 123 -1.55 -14.52 -3.00
C GLY A 123 -2.03 -13.79 -4.25
N THR A 124 -3.34 -13.64 -4.41
CA THR A 124 -3.90 -12.80 -5.47
C THR A 124 -4.82 -11.73 -4.90
N PHE A 125 -4.95 -10.63 -5.63
CA PHE A 125 -5.98 -9.64 -5.39
C PHE A 125 -6.46 -9.01 -6.69
N THR A 126 -7.68 -8.45 -6.66
CA THR A 126 -8.21 -7.62 -7.75
C THR A 126 -8.06 -6.16 -7.34
N PRO A 127 -7.20 -5.37 -8.03
CA PRO A 127 -7.13 -3.94 -7.83
C PRO A 127 -8.48 -3.27 -8.05
N ARG A 128 -8.88 -2.40 -7.13
CA ARG A 128 -10.09 -1.60 -7.29
C ARG A 128 -9.82 -0.37 -8.15
N GLN A 129 -10.68 -0.10 -9.12
CA GLN A 129 -10.57 1.09 -9.97
C GLN A 129 -10.89 2.37 -9.17
N GLY A 130 -9.94 3.31 -9.13
CA GLY A 130 -10.06 4.63 -8.48
C GLY A 130 -8.75 5.05 -7.81
N ARG A 131 -8.49 6.36 -7.69
CA ARG A 131 -7.19 6.92 -7.25
C ARG A 131 -6.87 6.77 -5.76
N GLY A 132 -7.85 6.39 -4.95
CA GLY A 132 -7.74 6.30 -3.50
C GLY A 132 -7.98 4.91 -2.92
N TRP A 133 -8.28 3.90 -3.75
CA TRP A 133 -8.65 2.60 -3.22
C TRP A 133 -7.45 1.81 -2.72
N PHE A 134 -7.63 1.27 -1.52
CA PHE A 134 -6.76 0.29 -0.92
C PHE A 134 -7.25 -1.11 -1.22
N THR A 135 -6.31 -1.99 -1.55
CA THR A 135 -6.53 -3.43 -1.57
C THR A 135 -5.42 -4.10 -0.78
N ALA A 136 -5.80 -5.06 0.04
CA ALA A 136 -4.85 -5.87 0.80
C ALA A 136 -4.83 -7.30 0.27
N VAL A 137 -3.66 -7.91 0.32
CA VAL A 137 -3.50 -9.36 0.21
C VAL A 137 -2.72 -9.84 1.41
N THR A 138 -3.22 -10.90 2.05
CA THR A 138 -2.52 -11.60 3.12
C THR A 138 -2.02 -12.92 2.58
N ILE A 139 -0.72 -13.18 2.78
CA ILE A 139 -0.05 -14.40 2.40
C ILE A 139 0.42 -15.09 3.68
N ASP A 140 -0.03 -16.34 3.88
CA ASP A 140 0.53 -17.23 4.89
C ASP A 140 1.94 -17.63 4.46
N LEU A 141 2.93 -17.29 5.28
CA LEU A 141 4.33 -17.59 4.99
C LEU A 141 4.64 -19.07 5.22
N ASP A 142 3.95 -19.72 6.16
CA ASP A 142 4.09 -21.13 6.55
C ASP A 142 5.58 -21.50 6.67
N LEU A 143 6.22 -20.93 7.71
CA LEU A 143 7.66 -21.04 7.87
C LEU A 143 8.06 -22.49 8.17
N PRO A 144 9.21 -22.97 7.66
CA PRO A 144 9.69 -24.30 7.98
C PRO A 144 9.84 -24.52 9.49
N GLU A 145 9.59 -25.75 9.93
CA GLU A 145 9.63 -26.09 11.36
C GLU A 145 10.99 -25.73 11.98
N GLY A 146 10.95 -24.98 13.08
CA GLY A 146 12.15 -24.56 13.81
C GLY A 146 12.88 -23.35 13.22
N THR A 147 12.32 -22.73 12.17
CA THR A 147 12.84 -21.49 11.59
C THR A 147 12.05 -20.27 12.08
N THR A 148 12.64 -19.10 11.91
CA THR A 148 12.04 -17.82 12.27
C THR A 148 12.24 -16.79 11.15
N LEU A 149 11.33 -15.82 11.06
CA LEU A 149 11.31 -14.87 9.94
C LEU A 149 12.59 -14.01 9.84
N ASP A 150 13.28 -13.75 10.94
CA ASP A 150 14.54 -12.99 10.96
C ASP A 150 15.69 -13.70 10.24
N GLN A 151 15.56 -15.00 9.98
CA GLN A 151 16.48 -15.79 9.16
C GLN A 151 16.25 -15.63 7.66
N TYR A 152 15.20 -14.90 7.26
CA TYR A 152 14.85 -14.67 5.86
C TYR A 152 14.81 -13.17 5.53
N ALA A 153 15.16 -12.85 4.29
CA ALA A 153 14.73 -11.63 3.63
C ALA A 153 13.42 -11.92 2.91
N LEU A 154 12.41 -11.08 3.12
CA LEU A 154 11.14 -11.17 2.41
C LEU A 154 11.22 -10.29 1.16
N GLU A 155 11.19 -10.89 -0.02
CA GLU A 155 11.18 -10.20 -1.31
C GLU A 155 9.79 -10.29 -1.95
N LEU A 156 9.33 -9.19 -2.53
CA LEU A 156 8.01 -9.06 -3.12
C LEU A 156 8.11 -8.87 -4.63
N THR A 157 7.42 -9.71 -5.40
CA THR A 157 7.25 -9.58 -6.86
C THR A 157 5.76 -9.52 -7.20
N LEU A 158 5.38 -8.62 -8.11
CA LEU A 158 4.00 -8.54 -8.62
C LEU A 158 3.97 -8.97 -10.08
N SER A 159 2.95 -9.72 -10.46
CA SER A 159 2.69 -10.07 -11.86
C SER A 159 1.22 -9.95 -12.23
N ASN A 160 0.95 -9.65 -13.50
CA ASN A 160 -0.39 -9.64 -14.06
C ASN A 160 -0.87 -11.08 -14.23
N ALA A 161 -1.94 -11.49 -13.55
CA ALA A 161 -2.43 -12.88 -13.59
C ALA A 161 -2.88 -13.32 -15.00
N THR A 162 -3.33 -12.37 -15.83
CA THR A 162 -3.83 -12.64 -17.19
C THR A 162 -2.69 -12.81 -18.18
N THR A 163 -1.64 -12.00 -18.11
CA THR A 163 -0.54 -12.01 -19.09
C THR A 163 0.69 -12.78 -18.61
N GLY A 164 0.85 -12.96 -17.30
CA GLY A 164 2.04 -13.49 -16.67
C GLY A 164 3.21 -12.49 -16.61
N ASP A 165 3.01 -11.26 -17.08
CA ASP A 165 4.07 -10.25 -17.10
C ASP A 165 4.36 -9.76 -15.68
N VAL A 166 5.65 -9.75 -15.32
CA VAL A 166 6.14 -9.16 -14.08
C VAL A 166 6.04 -7.64 -14.15
N MET A 167 5.47 -7.04 -13.11
CA MET A 167 5.36 -5.60 -12.97
C MET A 167 6.68 -5.00 -12.51
N GLN A 168 7.15 -3.99 -13.23
CA GLN A 168 8.33 -3.23 -12.83
C GLN A 168 8.01 -2.38 -11.59
N ALA A 169 8.82 -2.54 -10.55
CA ALA A 169 8.78 -1.77 -9.32
C ALA A 169 9.75 -0.59 -9.42
N VAL A 170 9.22 0.61 -9.19
CA VAL A 170 9.95 1.86 -9.14
C VAL A 170 10.08 2.27 -7.67
N PRO A 171 11.31 2.51 -7.17
CA PRO A 171 11.54 2.87 -5.78
C PRO A 171 10.94 4.23 -5.42
N PRO A 172 10.67 4.48 -4.13
CA PRO A 172 10.33 5.82 -3.67
C PRO A 172 11.50 6.79 -3.95
N GLU A 173 11.19 8.04 -4.31
CA GLU A 173 12.12 9.06 -4.83
C GLU A 173 13.34 9.40 -3.91
N ASN A 174 13.44 8.79 -2.72
CA ASN A 174 14.43 9.08 -1.68
C ASN A 174 15.45 7.96 -1.39
N GLY A 175 15.52 6.87 -2.17
CA GLY A 175 16.43 5.74 -1.89
C GLY A 175 17.36 5.38 -3.05
N GLN A 176 18.62 5.01 -2.74
CA GLN A 176 19.62 4.50 -3.70
C GLN A 176 19.27 3.13 -4.33
N GLN A 177 18.00 2.71 -4.28
CA GLN A 177 17.59 1.43 -4.82
C GLN A 177 17.31 1.59 -6.32
N GLN A 178 17.68 0.59 -7.12
CA GLN A 178 17.47 0.61 -8.57
C GLN A 178 16.06 0.13 -8.90
N GLU A 179 15.50 0.61 -10.01
CA GLU A 179 14.31 0.00 -10.61
C GLU A 179 14.54 -1.51 -10.78
N GLY A 180 13.51 -2.31 -10.54
CA GLY A 180 13.63 -3.76 -10.63
C GLY A 180 12.31 -4.48 -10.43
N GLU A 181 12.37 -5.79 -10.40
CA GLU A 181 11.18 -6.66 -10.29
C GLU A 181 10.86 -7.03 -8.84
N ARG A 182 11.76 -6.71 -7.90
CA ARG A 182 11.69 -7.17 -6.50
C ARG A 182 11.81 -6.01 -5.53
N VAL A 183 11.00 -6.08 -4.48
CA VAL A 183 11.03 -5.16 -3.34
C VAL A 183 11.35 -5.95 -2.08
N THR A 184 12.44 -5.62 -1.40
CA THR A 184 12.84 -6.31 -0.16
C THR A 184 12.24 -5.61 1.05
N ALA A 185 11.58 -6.38 1.91
CA ALA A 185 11.08 -5.96 3.20
C ALA A 185 12.14 -6.18 4.32
N PRO A 186 12.11 -5.39 5.40
CA PRO A 186 11.25 -4.22 5.60
C PRO A 186 11.69 -3.07 4.70
N CYS A 187 10.73 -2.33 4.13
CA CYS A 187 11.08 -1.18 3.31
C CYS A 187 11.54 -0.02 4.22
N GLY A 188 12.80 0.40 4.11
CA GLY A 188 13.42 1.38 5.03
C GLY A 188 14.94 1.36 4.96
N ALA A 189 15.60 2.32 5.62
CA ALA A 189 17.07 2.41 5.71
C ALA A 189 17.72 1.20 6.44
N ASP A 190 16.90 0.34 7.04
CA ASP A 190 17.29 -0.92 7.68
C ASP A 190 17.09 -2.15 6.78
N ALA A 191 16.71 -1.98 5.50
CA ALA A 191 16.78 -3.08 4.54
C ALA A 191 18.25 -3.52 4.41
N PRO A 192 18.60 -4.77 4.76
CA PRO A 192 19.98 -5.23 4.65
C PRO A 192 20.39 -5.19 3.17
N GLY A 193 21.44 -4.42 2.88
CA GLY A 193 22.10 -4.40 1.59
C GLY A 193 22.98 -5.63 1.35
#